data_AF-A0A5M3W821-F1
#
_entry.id   AF-A0A5M3W821-F1
#
_cell.length_a   1.000
_cell.length_b   1.000
_cell.length_c   1.000
_cell.angle_alpha   90.00
_cell.angle_beta   90.00
_cell.angle_gamma   90.00
#
_symmetry.space_group_name_H-M   'P 1'
#
loop_
_entity.id
_entity.type
_entity.pdbx_description
1 polymer ?
#
loop_
_entity_poly.entity_id
_entity_poly.type
_entity_poly.pdbx_seq_one_letter_code
_entity_poly.pdbx_strand_id
1 'polypeptide(L)' 'MSPLGKYYVGAGVGSLLALWLLPGLISWLVVIGLLAAPAVAYFMLDESQRKRLRRIRRKGIGS' A
#
# COMPACT_ATOMS: atom_id res chain seq x y z
N MET A 1 28.73 -2.89 -32.00
CA MET A 1 27.28 -2.71 -31.72
C MET A 1 26.92 -1.24 -31.94
N SER A 2 25.89 -0.95 -32.75
CA SER A 2 25.37 0.42 -32.93
C SER A 2 24.93 1.01 -31.59
N PRO A 3 25.13 2.32 -31.33
CA PRO A 3 24.63 2.98 -30.11
C PRO A 3 23.15 2.69 -29.86
N LEU A 4 22.32 2.73 -30.91
CA LEU A 4 20.88 2.43 -30.83
C LEU A 4 20.62 0.98 -30.38
N GLY A 5 21.43 0.03 -30.84
CA GLY A 5 21.30 -1.39 -30.46
C GLY A 5 21.45 -1.60 -28.95
N LYS A 6 22.35 -0.86 -28.29
CA LYS A 6 22.52 -0.93 -26.83
C LYS A 6 21.28 -0.41 -26.09
N TYR A 7 20.69 0.69 -26.59
CA TYR A 7 19.46 1.24 -26.01
C TYR A 7 18.27 0.29 -26.16
N TYR A 8 18.11 -0.36 -27.31
CA TYR A 8 17.02 -1.32 -27.50
C TYR A 8 17.14 -2.53 -26.57
N VAL A 9 18.36 -3.04 -26.37
CA VAL A 9 18.59 -4.14 -25.41
C VAL A 9 18.27 -3.70 -23.98
N GLY A 10 18.74 -2.52 -23.57
CA GLY A 10 18.44 -1.96 -22.26
C GLY A 10 16.95 -1.74 -22.02
N ALA A 11 16.25 -1.19 -23.01
CA ALA A 11 14.80 -0.98 -22.96
C ALA A 11 14.04 -2.31 -22.88
N GLY A 12 14.46 -3.33 -23.64
CA GLY A 12 13.86 -4.67 -23.60
C GLY A 12 13.98 -5.31 -22.23
N VAL A 13 15.19 -5.35 -21.66
CA VAL A 13 15.42 -5.89 -20.31
C VAL A 13 14.68 -5.09 -19.25
N GLY A 14 14.74 -3.76 -19.30
CA GLY A 14 14.05 -2.89 -18.36
C GLY A 14 12.53 -3.10 -18.37
N SER A 15 11.94 -3.28 -19.56
CA SER A 15 10.50 -3.51 -19.71
C SER A 15 10.08 -4.87 -19.14
N LEU A 16 10.86 -5.93 -19.38
CA LEU A 16 10.60 -7.26 -18.83
C LEU A 16 10.70 -7.27 -17.30
N LEU A 17 11.73 -6.61 -16.75
CA LEU A 17 11.87 -6.47 -15.30
C LEU A 17 10.73 -5.65 -14.70
N ALA A 18 10.30 -4.58 -15.36
CA ALA A 18 9.16 -3.78 -14.91
C ALA A 18 7.87 -4.61 -14.90
N LEU A 19 7.58 -5.36 -15.97
CA LEU A 19 6.42 -6.24 -16.04
C LEU A 19 6.43 -7.32 -14.96
N TRP A 20 7.60 -7.87 -14.63
CA TRP A 20 7.72 -8.88 -13.59
C TRP A 20 7.63 -8.30 -12.17
N LEU A 21 8.24 -7.14 -11.92
CA LEU A 21 8.41 -6.58 -10.59
C LEU A 21 7.24 -5.69 -10.15
N LEU A 22 6.70 -4.85 -11.05
CA LEU A 22 5.66 -3.87 -10.70
C LEU A 22 4.39 -4.50 -10.10
N PRO A 23 3.86 -5.64 -10.59
CA PRO A 23 2.68 -6.25 -9.98
C PRO A 23 2.90 -6.62 -8.50
N GLY A 24 4.09 -7.14 -8.17
CA GLY A 24 4.45 -7.47 -6.79
C GLY A 24 4.57 -6.21 -5.91
N LEU A 25 5.22 -5.16 -6.41
CA LEU A 25 5.36 -3.90 -5.70
C LEU A 25 3.99 -3.24 -5.43
N ILE A 26 3.11 -3.21 -6.44
CA ILE A 26 1.75 -2.69 -6.31
C ILE A 26 0.98 -3.51 -5.27
N SER A 27 1.10 -4.84 -5.30
CA SER A 27 0.46 -5.71 -4.30
C SER A 27 0.89 -5.36 -2.87
N TRP A 28 2.18 -5.13 -2.65
CA TRP A 28 2.69 -4.71 -1.34
C TRP A 28 2.17 -3.34 -0.92
N LEU A 29 2.11 -2.37 -1.84
CA LEU A 29 1.51 -1.06 -1.55
C LEU A 29 0.03 -1.17 -1.15
N VAL A 30 -0.72 -2.05 -1.80
CA VAL A 30 -2.12 -2.33 -1.44
C VAL A 30 -2.22 -2.94 -0.05
N VAL A 31 -1.39 -3.95 0.27
CA VAL A 31 -1.37 -4.59 1.59
C VAL A 31 -1.01 -3.59 2.68
N ILE A 32 0.06 -2.81 2.48
CA ILE A 32 0.47 -1.76 3.42
C ILE A 32 -0.64 -0.73 3.56
N GLY A 33 -1.23 -0.26 2.46
CA GLY A 33 -2.33 0.70 2.48
C GLY A 33 -3.52 0.18 3.27
N LEU A 34 -3.94 -1.06 3.04
CA LEU A 34 -5.07 -1.68 3.73
C LEU A 34 -4.85 -1.80 5.24
N LEU A 35 -3.64 -2.14 5.67
CA LEU A 35 -3.30 -2.29 7.09
C LEU A 35 -2.98 -0.95 7.78
N ALA A 36 -2.25 -0.07 7.10
CA ALA A 36 -1.81 1.20 7.65
C ALA A 36 -2.93 2.24 7.66
N ALA A 37 -3.82 2.26 6.66
CA ALA A 37 -4.91 3.23 6.59
C ALA A 37 -5.77 3.27 7.86
N PRO A 38 -6.32 2.15 8.40
CA PRO A 38 -7.11 2.20 9.63
C PRO A 38 -6.27 2.62 10.86
N ALA A 39 -5.00 2.23 10.92
CA ALA A 39 -4.10 2.63 11.99
C ALA A 39 -3.86 4.15 11.98
N VAL A 40 -3.50 4.71 10.82
CA VAL A 40 -3.29 6.14 10.61
C VAL A 40 -4.58 6.91 10.87
N ALA A 41 -5.71 6.44 10.34
CA ALA A 41 -7.02 7.05 10.57
C ALA A 41 -7.33 7.13 12.08
N TYR A 42 -7.07 6.07 12.84
CA TYR A 42 -7.25 6.07 14.30
C TYR A 42 -6.34 7.10 15.00
N PHE A 43 -5.10 7.26 14.55
CA PHE A 43 -4.19 8.25 15.11
C PHE A 43 -4.58 9.69 14.78
N MET A 44 -5.23 9.91 13.63
CA MET A 44 -5.78 11.21 13.23
C MET A 44 -7.06 11.60 13.98
N LEU A 45 -7.73 10.67 14.67
CA LEU A 45 -8.95 10.98 15.42
C LEU A 45 -8.66 11.89 16.63
N ASP A 46 -9.58 12.79 16.95
CA ASP A 46 -9.54 13.50 18.23
C ASP A 46 -9.84 12.57 19.41
N GLU A 47 -9.40 12.95 20.60
CA GLU A 47 -9.62 12.15 21.82
C GLU A 47 -11.11 11.89 22.09
N SER A 48 -11.99 12.84 21.74
CA SER A 48 -13.45 12.68 21.84
C SER A 48 -13.98 11.58 20.92
N GLN A 49 -13.47 11.50 19.68
CA GLN A 49 -13.82 10.48 18.69
C GLN A 49 -13.28 9.10 19.11
N ARG A 50 -12.04 9.02 19.59
CA ARG A 50 -11.46 7.77 20.14
C ARG A 50 -12.25 7.25 21.33
N LYS A 51 -12.65 8.12 22.26
CA LYS A 51 -13.50 7.76 23.42
C LYS A 51 -14.88 7.26 22.99
N ARG A 52 -15.49 7.89 21.98
CA ARG A 52 -16.77 7.42 21.39
C ARG A 52 -16.59 6.05 20.75
N LEU A 53 -15.56 5.86 19.93
CA LEU A 53 -15.26 4.59 19.26
C LEU A 53 -15.04 3.45 20.28
N ARG A 54 -14.26 3.70 21.34
CA ARG A 54 -14.06 2.75 22.46
C ARG A 54 -15.35 2.41 23.20
N ARG A 55 -16.28 3.36 23.36
CA ARG A 55 -17.61 3.11 23.95
C ARG A 55 -18.47 2.23 23.04
N ILE A 56 -18.52 2.52 21.74
CA ILE A 56 -19.26 1.70 20.76
C ILE A 56 -18.70 0.28 20.72
N ARG A 57 -17.37 0.13 20.64
CA ARG A 57 -16.69 -1.17 20.66
C ARG A 57 -17.05 -1.99 21.90
N ARG A 58 -17.09 -1.37 23.09
CA ARG A 58 -17.49 -2.07 24.33
C ARG A 58 -18.94 -2.54 24.33
N LYS A 59 -19.85 -1.79 23.69
CA LYS A 59 -21.26 -2.18 23.59
C LYS A 59 -21.50 -3.39 22.67
N GLY A 60 -20.71 -3.54 21.61
CA GLY A 60 -20.86 -4.64 20.65
C GLY A 60 -20.15 -5.95 21.02
N ILE A 61 -19.36 -5.98 22.11
CA ILE A 61 -18.65 -7.19 22.57
C ILE A 61 -19.37 -7.85 23.76
N GLY A 62 -20.30 -7.14 24.41
CA GLY A 62 -21.06 -7.62 25.56
C GLY A 62 -22.58 -7.70 25.34
N SER A 63 -23.01 -7.67 24.08
CA SER A 63 -24.40 -7.85 23.63
C SER A 63 -24.58 -9.21 22.98
#